data_AF-A0A923F978-F1
#
_entry.id   AF-A0A923F978-F1
#
_cell.length_a   1.000
_cell.length_b   1.000
_cell.length_c   1.000
_cell.angle_alpha   90.00
_cell.angle_beta   90.00
_cell.angle_gamma   90.00
#
_symmetry.space_group_name_H-M   'P 1'
#
loop_
_entity.id
_entity.type
_entity.pdbx_description
1 polymer ?
#
loop_
_entity_poly.entity_id
_entity_poly.type
_entity_poly.pdbx_seq_one_letter_code
_entity_poly.pdbx_strand_id
1 'polypeptide(L)'
;MTTLDEAINDARECARLFRLGRDIEAGLAMVALVESTQPLVERMPGDVTTSWNGLLALMFDDQQAQNWISLADYLEYEWVQLLTAGQAI
;
A
#
# COMPACT_ATOMS: atom_id res chain seq x y z
N MET A 1 7.90 11.92 9.23
CA MET A 1 8.45 10.68 8.64
C MET A 1 7.61 9.55 9.19
N THR A 2 6.90 8.81 8.34
CA THR A 2 6.11 7.64 8.74
C THR A 2 7.04 6.49 9.08
N THR A 3 6.76 5.81 10.18
CA THR A 3 7.43 4.59 10.59
C THR A 3 6.87 3.38 9.84
N LEU A 4 7.58 2.25 9.86
CA LEU A 4 7.08 1.03 9.22
C LEU A 4 5.75 0.55 9.81
N ASP A 5 5.63 0.55 11.15
CA ASP A 5 4.41 0.10 11.83
C ASP A 5 3.22 1.01 11.49
N GLU A 6 3.43 2.32 11.41
CA GLU A 6 2.41 3.27 10.96
C GLU A 6 2.01 2.99 9.51
N ALA A 7 2.97 2.80 8.58
CA ALA A 7 2.68 2.50 7.18
C ALA A 7 1.88 1.20 7.01
N ILE A 8 2.16 0.16 7.81
CA ILE A 8 1.42 -1.11 7.79
C ILE A 8 0.01 -0.94 8.36
N ASN A 9 -0.14 -0.20 9.47
CA ASN A 9 -1.45 0.02 10.09
C ASN A 9 -2.35 0.88 9.20
N ASP A 10 -1.80 1.93 8.59
CA ASP A 10 -2.53 2.80 7.67
C ASP A 10 -2.97 2.05 6.40
N ALA A 11 -2.13 1.14 5.89
CA ALA A 11 -2.50 0.27 4.77
C ALA A 11 -3.67 -0.66 5.13
N ARG A 12 -3.62 -1.30 6.31
CA ARG A 12 -4.72 -2.16 6.80
C ARG A 12 -6.01 -1.39 7.03
N GLU A 13 -5.93 -0.16 7.53
CA GLU A 13 -7.10 0.70 7.70
C GLU A 13 -7.68 1.12 6.34
N CYS A 14 -6.83 1.48 5.37
CA CYS A 14 -7.25 1.76 4.00
C CYS A 14 -7.94 0.53 3.36
N ALA A 15 -7.37 -0.67 3.53
CA ALA A 15 -7.97 -1.93 3.09
C ALA A 15 -9.36 -2.14 3.71
N ARG A 16 -9.50 -1.88 5.03
CA ARG A 16 -10.78 -1.97 5.74
C ARG A 16 -11.82 -1.01 5.15
N LEU A 17 -11.43 0.21 4.77
CA LEU A 17 -12.34 1.17 4.13
C LEU A 17 -12.86 0.64 2.78
N PHE A 18 -11.99 0.10 1.93
CA PHE A 18 -12.40 -0.51 0.67
C PHE A 18 -13.37 -1.68 0.89
N ARG A 19 -13.11 -2.56 1.86
CA ARG A 19 -14.01 -3.68 2.19
C ARG A 19 -15.37 -3.26 2.73
N LEU A 20 -15.45 -2.08 3.35
CA LEU A 20 -16.71 -1.49 3.79
C LEU A 20 -17.45 -0.73 2.69
N GLY A 21 -16.92 -0.71 1.46
CA GLY A 21 -17.50 0.04 0.35
C GLY A 21 -17.37 1.56 0.51
N ARG A 22 -16.40 2.04 1.30
CA ARG A 22 -16.09 3.47 1.47
C ARG A 22 -15.00 3.89 0.49
N ASP A 23 -15.18 3.58 -0.80
CA ASP A 23 -14.18 3.72 -1.85
C ASP A 23 -13.69 5.17 -2.05
N ILE A 24 -14.57 6.16 -1.89
CA ILE A 24 -14.17 7.59 -1.96
C ILE A 24 -13.16 7.93 -0.85
N GLU A 25 -13.44 7.51 0.38
CA GLU A 25 -12.58 7.79 1.53
C GLU A 25 -11.31 6.94 1.49
N ALA A 26 -11.44 5.69 1.07
CA ALA A 26 -10.32 4.79 0.88
C ALA A 26 -9.37 5.31 -0.20
N GLY A 27 -9.87 5.85 -1.31
CA GLY A 27 -9.07 6.47 -2.36
C GLY A 27 -8.26 7.66 -1.86
N LEU A 28 -8.87 8.55 -1.06
CA LEU A 28 -8.16 9.67 -0.43
C LEU A 28 -7.10 9.17 0.57
N ALA A 29 -7.44 8.18 1.39
CA ALA A 29 -6.49 7.56 2.32
C ALA A 29 -5.31 6.90 1.59
N MET A 30 -5.58 6.25 0.44
CA MET A 30 -4.55 5.57 -0.36
C MET A 30 -3.54 6.56 -0.95
N VAL A 31 -3.97 7.74 -1.36
CA VAL A 31 -3.04 8.80 -1.82
C VAL A 31 -2.08 9.19 -0.69
N ALA A 32 -2.61 9.52 0.49
CA ALA A 32 -1.79 9.88 1.65
C ALA A 32 -0.87 8.73 2.10
N LEU A 33 -1.35 7.50 2.03
CA LEU A 33 -0.58 6.30 2.34
C LEU A 33 0.64 6.15 1.40
N VAL A 34 0.45 6.27 0.08
CA VAL A 34 1.53 6.18 -0.90
C VAL A 34 2.54 7.30 -0.70
N GLU A 35 2.08 8.55 -0.57
CA GLU A 35 2.96 9.72 -0.36
C GLU A 35 3.82 9.59 0.90
N SER A 36 3.24 9.08 1.98
CA SER A 36 3.92 8.94 3.27
C SER A 36 4.85 7.73 3.33
N THR A 37 4.56 6.66 2.58
CA THR A 37 5.33 5.41 2.54
C THR A 37 6.46 5.44 1.51
N GLN A 38 6.31 6.17 0.39
CA GLN A 38 7.32 6.27 -0.66
C GLN A 38 8.74 6.59 -0.14
N PRO A 39 8.95 7.58 0.76
CA PRO A 39 10.29 7.87 1.27
C PRO A 39 10.88 6.77 2.15
N LEU A 40 10.04 5.92 2.77
CA LEU A 40 10.49 4.75 3.52
C LEU A 40 11.05 3.70 2.57
N VAL A 41 10.32 3.40 1.50
CA VAL A 41 10.70 2.44 0.44
C VAL A 41 12.00 2.86 -0.24
N GLU A 42 12.16 4.15 -0.56
CA GLU A 42 13.38 4.67 -1.20
C GLU A 42 14.66 4.49 -0.38
N ARG A 43 14.53 4.28 0.94
CA ARG A 43 15.64 4.00 1.84
C ARG A 43 15.88 2.51 2.07
N MET A 44 15.00 1.63 1.59
CA MET A 44 15.16 0.18 1.74
C MET A 44 16.20 -0.36 0.73
N PRO A 45 17.01 -1.34 1.13
CA PRO A 45 18.00 -1.96 0.25
C PRO A 45 17.36 -2.91 -0.77
N GLY A 46 18.13 -3.27 -1.80
CA GLY A 46 17.75 -4.32 -2.76
C GLY A 46 16.77 -3.86 -3.84
N ASP A 47 15.91 -4.77 -4.28
CA ASP A 47 14.93 -4.59 -5.36
C ASP A 47 13.56 -4.08 -4.86
N VAL A 48 13.48 -3.64 -3.60
CA VAL A 48 12.24 -3.21 -2.95
C VAL A 48 11.56 -2.08 -3.72
N THR A 49 12.31 -1.08 -4.20
CA THR A 49 11.77 0.01 -5.02
C THR A 49 11.17 -0.49 -6.35
N THR A 50 11.75 -1.53 -6.96
CA THR A 50 11.21 -2.12 -8.19
C THR A 50 9.92 -2.89 -7.92
N SER A 51 9.90 -3.73 -6.89
CA SER A 51 8.70 -4.46 -6.44
C SER A 51 7.58 -3.51 -6.02
N TRP A 52 7.93 -2.40 -5.37
CA TRP A 52 7.01 -1.33 -5.01
C TRP A 52 6.32 -0.72 -6.23
N ASN A 53 7.09 -0.33 -7.25
CA ASN A 53 6.51 0.21 -8.47
C ASN A 53 5.59 -0.79 -9.19
N GLY A 54 5.95 -2.08 -9.15
CA GLY A 54 5.11 -3.16 -9.69
C GLY A 54 3.80 -3.31 -8.93
N LEU A 55 3.85 -3.29 -7.59
CA LEU A 55 2.65 -3.36 -6.75
C LEU A 55 1.72 -2.15 -6.97
N LEU A 56 2.28 -0.94 -7.04
CA LEU A 56 1.49 0.27 -7.32
C LEU A 56 0.77 0.19 -8.68
N ALA A 57 1.43 -0.35 -9.71
CA ALA A 57 0.80 -0.53 -11.01
C ALA A 57 -0.43 -1.44 -10.93
N LEU A 58 -0.32 -2.59 -10.27
CA LEU A 58 -1.44 -3.52 -10.06
C LEU A 58 -2.59 -2.86 -9.28
N MET A 59 -2.25 -2.12 -8.22
CA MET A 59 -3.23 -1.41 -7.39
C MET A 59 -3.96 -0.32 -8.19
N PHE A 60 -3.26 0.44 -9.02
CA PHE A 60 -3.88 1.48 -9.85
C PHE A 60 -4.74 0.91 -10.97
N ASP A 61 -4.36 -0.22 -11.56
CA ASP A 61 -5.19 -0.94 -12.53
C ASP A 61 -6.50 -1.40 -11.89
N ASP A 62 -6.44 -2.00 -10.69
CA ASP A 62 -7.65 -2.41 -9.95
C ASP A 62 -8.48 -1.21 -9.47
N GLN A 63 -7.83 -0.08 -9.12
CA GLN A 63 -8.55 1.15 -8.81
C GLN A 63 -9.34 1.66 -10.03
N GLN A 64 -8.70 1.71 -11.20
CA GLN A 64 -9.31 2.12 -12.47
C GLN A 64 -10.50 1.21 -12.83
N ALA A 65 -10.37 -0.09 -12.54
CA ALA A 65 -11.41 -1.11 -12.78
C ALA A 65 -12.49 -1.19 -11.68
N GLN A 66 -12.38 -0.36 -10.62
CA GLN A 66 -13.27 -0.40 -9.44
C GLN A 66 -13.27 -1.76 -8.71
N ASN A 67 -12.16 -2.48 -8.76
CA ASN A 67 -11.97 -3.77 -8.10
C ASN A 67 -11.51 -3.56 -6.65
N TRP A 68 -12.44 -3.08 -5.81
CA TRP A 68 -12.13 -2.67 -4.43
C TRP A 68 -11.71 -3.81 -3.50
N ILE A 69 -12.16 -5.03 -3.76
CA ILE A 69 -11.79 -6.18 -2.93
C ILE A 69 -10.34 -6.57 -3.20
N SER A 70 -9.94 -6.67 -4.47
CA SER A 70 -8.54 -6.96 -4.84
C SER A 70 -7.60 -5.86 -4.38
N LEU A 71 -8.01 -4.59 -4.50
CA LEU A 71 -7.24 -3.46 -3.98
C LEU A 71 -7.05 -3.53 -2.45
N ALA A 72 -8.06 -3.97 -1.70
CA ALA A 72 -7.95 -4.19 -0.27
C ALA A 72 -7.00 -5.34 0.08
N ASP A 73 -6.97 -6.40 -0.73
CA ASP A 73 -6.07 -7.53 -0.52
C ASP A 73 -4.61 -7.11 -0.72
N TYR A 74 -4.30 -6.35 -1.78
CA TYR A 74 -2.95 -5.78 -1.98
C TYR A 74 -2.47 -4.95 -0.79
N LEU A 75 -3.35 -4.10 -0.25
CA LEU A 75 -3.03 -3.25 0.90
C LEU A 75 -2.81 -4.05 2.20
N GLU A 76 -3.53 -5.16 2.40
CA GLU A 76 -3.41 -5.95 3.61
C GLU A 76 -2.27 -6.97 3.58
N TYR A 77 -1.96 -7.52 2.39
CA TYR A 77 -1.02 -8.64 2.25
C TYR A 77 0.26 -8.24 1.52
N GLU A 78 0.20 -7.94 0.22
CA GLU A 78 1.39 -7.69 -0.60
C GLU A 78 2.16 -6.45 -0.14
N TRP A 79 1.45 -5.38 0.22
CA TRP A 79 2.03 -4.17 0.80
C TRP A 79 2.80 -4.47 2.09
N VAL A 80 2.14 -5.17 3.03
CA VAL A 80 2.72 -5.53 4.32
C VAL A 80 3.91 -6.46 4.14
N GLN A 81 3.79 -7.44 3.25
CA GLN A 81 4.86 -8.39 2.93
C GLN A 81 6.07 -7.66 2.35
N LEU A 82 5.87 -6.76 1.39
CA LEU A 82 6.94 -6.01 0.75
C LEU A 82 7.71 -5.15 1.77
N LEU A 83 6.99 -4.38 2.60
CA LEU A 83 7.63 -3.50 3.57
C LEU A 83 8.33 -4.29 4.69
N THR A 84 7.77 -5.43 5.11
CA THR A 84 8.39 -6.29 6.13
C THR A 84 9.63 -7.01 5.58
N ALA A 85 9.57 -7.49 4.34
CA ALA A 85 10.71 -8.13 3.68
C ALA A 85 11.86 -7.14 3.45
N GLY A 86 11.56 -5.89 3.07
CA GLY A 86 12.56 -4.83 2.89
C GLY A 86 13.25 -4.38 4.18
N GLN A 87 12.67 -4.67 5.35
CA GLN A 87 13.30 -4.42 6.65
C GLN A 87 14.26 -5.54 7.10
N ALA A 88 14.08 -6.76 6.59
CA ALA A 88 14.82 -7.95 7.05
C ALA A 88 16.27 -8.05 6.52
N ILE A 89 16.79 -6.98 5.91
CA ILE A 89 18.11 -6.93 5.26
C ILE A 89 18.99 -5.87 5.92
#